data_AF-A8XIF0-F1
#
_entry.id   AF-A8XIF0-F1
#
_cell.length_a   1.000
_cell.length_b   1.000
_cell.length_c   1.000
_cell.angle_alpha   90.00
_cell.angle_beta   90.00
_cell.angle_gamma   90.00
#
_symmetry.space_group_name_H-M   'P 1'
#
loop_
_entity.id
_entity.type
_entity.pdbx_description
1 polymer ?
#
loop_
_entity_poly.entity_id
_entity_poly.type
_entity_poly.pdbx_seq_one_letter_code
_entity_poly.pdbx_strand_id
1 'polypeptide(L)'
;MSDAKTNVANVVTSIKDCADVGMYTFSKMSPQLAAFVGVGLFVKNLIVSTADDPNGQVLKNLRDVRTEIKRLDDSMKKNFNDLKAFIVAQNFYNNIAVKAAILCQFWSDITVTNDEKSRESSVLFFREMYDKHSPVELSETLLQLLNNEMTNFLKSAMTADSLMTKEAFTTHRDIIGGVFAQFWMLESIASGLFHDGRTYRADKIAENFQWFEKCAKKWEEEYTAGDDFWPDKVRQFVEGIQDNNEEKTIAQKADLIKEGLEKIMTKDLFYVVVCRSAYRCLLAAHPADQTIESLDRKASNVYIFRSKKGRTASDEEMKKFSEDMKKKFDHIYRHRWEQNNRNAEWMLHSQVQKWRGEMENCAFMLTVRSNENVEVRSTHTDVRERGPGDWMDGQYHRGNIFSAGEAFRVVVGFQ
;
A
#
# COMPACT_ATOMS: atom_id res chain seq x y z
N MET A 1 -8.08 -18.73 41.53
CA MET A 1 -7.46 -17.41 41.80
C MET A 1 -6.17 -17.19 41.01
N SER A 2 -5.20 -18.14 41.06
CA SER A 2 -4.00 -18.13 40.20
C SER A 2 -4.34 -17.91 38.72
N ASP A 3 -5.31 -18.67 38.20
CA ASP A 3 -5.65 -18.65 36.76
C ASP A 3 -6.32 -17.36 36.31
N ALA A 4 -7.15 -16.73 37.15
CA ALA A 4 -7.80 -15.46 36.84
C ALA A 4 -6.79 -14.31 36.73
N LYS A 5 -5.79 -14.27 37.63
CA LYS A 5 -4.73 -13.27 37.60
C LYS A 5 -3.89 -13.39 36.33
N THR A 6 -3.53 -14.62 35.96
CA THR A 6 -2.78 -14.92 34.72
C THR A 6 -3.59 -14.55 33.47
N ASN A 7 -4.87 -14.92 33.41
CA ASN A 7 -5.75 -14.61 32.29
C ASN A 7 -5.89 -13.09 32.07
N VAL A 8 -6.14 -12.32 33.14
CA VAL A 8 -6.23 -10.86 33.05
C VAL A 8 -4.90 -10.26 32.60
N ALA A 9 -3.76 -10.71 33.15
CA ALA A 9 -2.44 -10.20 32.75
C ALA A 9 -2.12 -10.47 31.27
N ASN A 10 -2.46 -11.65 30.77
CA ASN A 10 -2.29 -12.01 29.37
C ASN A 10 -3.17 -11.15 28.44
N VAL A 11 -4.42 -10.91 28.84
CA VAL A 11 -5.33 -10.00 28.11
C VAL A 11 -4.80 -8.56 28.08
N VAL A 12 -4.35 -8.03 29.22
CA VAL A 12 -3.73 -6.69 29.28
C VAL A 12 -2.53 -6.61 28.33
N THR A 13 -1.66 -7.62 28.36
CA THR A 13 -0.46 -7.66 27.50
C THR A 13 -0.84 -7.68 26.02
N SER A 14 -1.81 -8.51 25.64
CA SER A 14 -2.28 -8.61 24.26
C SER A 14 -2.93 -7.31 23.74
N ILE A 15 -3.74 -6.65 24.56
CA ILE A 15 -4.37 -5.37 24.19
C ILE A 15 -3.32 -4.26 24.13
N LYS A 16 -2.35 -4.26 25.05
CA LYS A 16 -1.22 -3.32 25.04
C LYS A 16 -0.39 -3.46 23.75
N ASP A 17 -0.05 -4.69 23.37
CA ASP A 17 0.65 -4.99 22.12
C ASP A 17 -0.12 -4.44 20.90
N CYS A 18 -1.45 -4.56 20.89
CA CYS A 18 -2.30 -4.00 19.84
C CYS A 18 -2.31 -2.46 19.87
N ALA A 19 -2.38 -1.87 21.05
CA ALA A 19 -2.38 -0.42 21.24
C ALA A 19 -1.04 0.23 20.87
N ASP A 20 0.08 -0.48 21.02
CA ASP A 20 1.39 -0.02 20.56
C ASP A 20 1.51 -0.02 19.02
N VAL A 21 0.77 -0.90 18.34
CA VAL A 21 0.60 -0.89 16.87
C VAL A 21 -0.46 0.10 16.41
N GLY A 22 -1.40 0.48 17.30
CA GLY A 22 -2.49 1.40 17.03
C GLY A 22 -3.75 0.75 16.42
N MET A 23 -3.82 -0.59 16.39
CA MET A 23 -4.98 -1.33 15.90
C MET A 23 -5.08 -2.74 16.51
N TYR A 24 -6.31 -3.26 16.60
CA TYR A 24 -6.55 -4.65 16.99
C TYR A 24 -5.83 -5.59 16.00
N THR A 25 -5.19 -6.66 16.49
CA THR A 25 -4.44 -7.57 15.61
C THR A 25 -4.72 -9.03 15.95
N PHE A 26 -5.18 -9.79 14.95
CA PHE A 26 -5.52 -11.20 15.15
C PHE A 26 -4.33 -12.04 15.62
N SER A 27 -3.12 -11.77 15.11
CA SER A 27 -1.88 -12.46 15.50
C SER A 27 -1.45 -12.20 16.95
N LYS A 28 -1.83 -11.04 17.51
CA LYS A 28 -1.54 -10.64 18.89
C LYS A 28 -2.59 -11.15 19.88
N MET A 29 -3.83 -11.33 19.41
CA MET A 29 -4.97 -11.71 20.25
C MET A 29 -5.29 -13.20 20.24
N SER A 30 -5.26 -13.85 19.06
CA SER A 30 -5.68 -15.25 18.91
C SER A 30 -4.93 -16.25 19.80
N PRO A 31 -3.61 -16.10 20.08
CA PRO A 31 -2.91 -17.01 20.99
C PRO A 31 -3.44 -16.95 22.43
N GLN A 32 -4.17 -15.89 22.78
CA GLN A 32 -4.71 -15.64 24.12
C GLN A 32 -6.20 -15.97 24.26
N LEU A 33 -6.78 -16.79 23.36
CA LEU A 33 -8.20 -17.17 23.38
C LEU A 33 -8.68 -17.62 24.77
N ALA A 34 -7.96 -18.57 25.38
CA ALA A 34 -8.31 -19.08 26.71
C ALA A 34 -8.29 -17.99 27.79
N ALA A 35 -7.40 -17.00 27.66
CA ALA A 35 -7.32 -15.88 28.58
C ALA A 35 -8.52 -14.94 28.43
N PHE A 36 -8.92 -14.61 27.18
CA PHE A 36 -10.12 -13.80 26.93
C PHE A 36 -11.40 -14.48 27.44
N VAL A 37 -11.58 -15.78 27.17
CA VAL A 37 -12.69 -16.57 27.71
C VAL A 37 -12.65 -16.60 29.24
N GLY A 38 -11.46 -16.80 29.81
CA GLY A 38 -11.25 -16.81 31.25
C GLY A 38 -11.58 -15.49 31.94
N VAL A 39 -11.31 -14.35 31.29
CA VAL A 39 -11.72 -13.02 31.78
C VAL A 39 -13.25 -12.89 31.78
N GLY A 40 -13.94 -13.36 30.75
CA GLY A 40 -15.41 -13.40 30.72
C GLY A 40 -16.01 -14.25 31.85
N LEU A 41 -15.47 -15.46 32.06
CA LEU A 41 -15.88 -16.35 33.16
C LEU A 41 -15.62 -15.71 34.54
N PHE A 42 -14.49 -15.02 34.69
CA PHE A 42 -14.16 -14.33 35.93
C PHE A 42 -15.18 -13.23 36.25
N VAL A 43 -15.54 -12.40 35.28
CA VAL A 43 -16.58 -11.39 35.43
C VAL A 43 -17.93 -12.01 35.77
N LYS A 44 -18.32 -13.10 35.10
CA LYS A 44 -19.55 -13.85 35.43
C LYS A 44 -19.57 -14.27 36.91
N ASN A 45 -18.46 -14.81 37.40
CA ASN A 45 -18.34 -15.26 38.79
C ASN A 45 -18.31 -14.10 39.80
N LEU A 46 -17.81 -12.92 39.41
CA LEU A 46 -17.82 -11.72 40.25
C LEU A 46 -19.24 -11.15 40.48
N ILE A 47 -20.21 -11.46 39.61
CA ILE A 47 -21.60 -11.01 39.79
C ILE A 47 -22.29 -11.83 40.88
N VAL A 48 -21.97 -13.12 40.99
CA VAL A 48 -22.62 -14.06 41.92
C VAL A 48 -21.85 -14.26 43.23
N SER A 49 -20.72 -13.58 43.40
CA SER A 49 -19.83 -13.75 44.55
C SER A 49 -20.28 -12.91 45.74
N THR A 50 -20.55 -13.56 46.87
CA THR A 50 -20.92 -12.92 48.16
C THR A 50 -19.71 -12.76 49.11
N ALA A 51 -18.48 -12.83 48.60
CA ALA A 51 -17.27 -12.83 49.43
C ALA A 51 -16.76 -11.41 49.69
N ASP A 52 -16.43 -11.10 50.95
CA ASP A 52 -16.20 -9.73 51.45
C ASP A 52 -15.05 -8.95 50.80
N ASP A 53 -14.03 -9.61 50.24
CA ASP A 53 -13.10 -9.07 49.22
C ASP A 53 -11.98 -10.10 48.96
N PRO A 54 -12.07 -10.92 47.90
CA PRO A 54 -10.94 -11.74 47.52
C PRO A 54 -10.06 -11.12 46.43
N ASN A 55 -10.48 -10.07 45.70
CA ASN A 55 -10.00 -9.85 44.33
C ASN A 55 -9.37 -8.47 44.05
N GLY A 56 -9.04 -7.66 45.06
CA GLY A 56 -8.50 -6.29 44.88
C GLY A 56 -7.39 -6.12 43.83
N GLN A 57 -6.43 -7.06 43.74
CA GLN A 57 -5.37 -6.99 42.71
C GLN A 57 -5.87 -7.36 41.30
N VAL A 58 -6.78 -8.32 41.18
CA VAL A 58 -7.36 -8.73 39.88
C VAL A 58 -8.33 -7.65 39.37
N LEU A 59 -9.06 -7.00 40.26
CA LEU A 59 -9.91 -5.84 39.97
C LEU A 59 -9.08 -4.62 39.52
N LYS A 60 -7.90 -4.38 40.11
CA LYS A 60 -6.95 -3.38 39.60
C LYS A 60 -6.49 -3.71 38.17
N ASN A 61 -6.07 -4.94 37.92
CA ASN A 61 -5.62 -5.34 36.59
C ASN A 61 -6.75 -5.27 35.52
N LEU A 62 -8.02 -5.44 35.91
CA LEU A 62 -9.17 -5.19 35.02
C LEU A 62 -9.32 -3.71 34.63
N ARG A 63 -8.93 -2.77 35.51
CA ARG A 63 -8.90 -1.33 35.14
C ARG A 63 -7.79 -1.03 34.13
N ASP A 64 -6.68 -1.78 34.18
CA ASP A 64 -5.61 -1.67 33.19
C ASP A 64 -6.10 -2.14 31.81
N VAL A 65 -6.92 -3.20 31.75
CA VAL A 65 -7.60 -3.64 30.51
C VAL A 65 -8.40 -2.48 29.90
N ARG A 66 -9.20 -1.75 30.69
CA ARG A 66 -9.96 -0.59 30.20
C ARG A 66 -9.06 0.51 29.62
N THR A 67 -7.97 0.82 30.33
CA THR A 67 -7.07 1.91 29.91
C THR A 67 -6.48 1.61 28.53
N GLU A 68 -6.06 0.36 28.31
CA GLU A 68 -5.53 -0.08 27.02
C GLU A 68 -6.61 -0.20 25.93
N ILE A 69 -7.82 -0.66 26.26
CA ILE A 69 -8.95 -0.66 25.31
C ILE A 69 -9.26 0.76 24.85
N LYS A 70 -9.31 1.73 25.76
CA LYS A 70 -9.60 3.12 25.41
C LYS A 70 -8.52 3.72 24.51
N ARG A 71 -7.24 3.47 24.82
CA ARG A 71 -6.11 3.87 23.97
C ARG A 71 -6.23 3.30 22.57
N LEU A 72 -6.62 2.03 22.47
CA LEU A 72 -6.80 1.33 21.21
C LEU A 72 -8.01 1.85 20.41
N ASP A 73 -9.15 2.09 21.06
CA ASP A 73 -10.35 2.65 20.43
C ASP A 73 -10.11 4.07 19.91
N ASP A 74 -9.38 4.91 20.65
CA ASP A 74 -9.05 6.27 20.20
C ASP A 74 -8.11 6.24 18.98
N SER A 75 -7.20 5.25 18.93
CA SER A 75 -6.32 5.03 17.77
C SER A 75 -7.11 4.55 16.54
N MET A 76 -8.02 3.59 16.73
CA MET A 76 -8.93 3.10 15.68
C MET A 76 -9.82 4.22 15.14
N LYS A 77 -10.40 5.07 16.00
CA LYS A 77 -11.22 6.23 15.58
C LYS A 77 -10.44 7.20 14.71
N LYS A 78 -9.16 7.43 15.01
CA LYS A 78 -8.30 8.27 14.17
C LYS A 78 -8.17 7.68 12.77
N ASN A 79 -7.83 6.39 12.68
CA ASN A 79 -7.73 5.69 11.40
C ASN A 79 -9.04 5.76 10.60
N PHE A 80 -10.20 5.66 11.26
CA PHE A 80 -11.50 5.79 10.57
C PHE A 80 -11.85 7.20 10.13
N ASN A 81 -11.40 8.24 10.85
CA ASN A 81 -11.67 9.62 10.43
C ASN A 81 -10.99 9.94 9.11
N ASP A 82 -9.80 9.38 8.88
CA ASP A 82 -9.07 9.52 7.63
C ASP A 82 -9.79 8.82 6.45
N LEU A 83 -10.67 7.84 6.74
CA LEU A 83 -11.46 7.10 5.76
C LEU A 83 -12.81 7.75 5.37
N LYS A 84 -13.27 8.76 6.11
CA LYS A 84 -14.63 9.34 5.94
C LYS A 84 -14.85 10.05 4.61
N ALA A 85 -13.81 10.23 3.79
CA ALA A 85 -13.91 10.86 2.48
C ALA A 85 -14.77 10.07 1.46
N PHE A 86 -15.11 8.81 1.74
CA PHE A 86 -15.82 7.93 0.81
C PHE A 86 -17.16 7.42 1.36
N ILE A 87 -18.23 7.50 0.56
CA ILE A 87 -19.57 7.00 0.91
C ILE A 87 -19.54 5.51 1.26
N VAL A 88 -18.77 4.71 0.52
CA VAL A 88 -18.62 3.27 0.77
C VAL A 88 -17.94 3.01 2.13
N ALA A 89 -16.90 3.77 2.46
CA ALA A 89 -16.25 3.70 3.77
C ALA A 89 -17.18 4.18 4.91
N GLN A 90 -18.08 5.12 4.63
CA GLN A 90 -19.09 5.58 5.60
C GLN A 90 -20.11 4.48 5.93
N ASN A 91 -20.54 3.68 4.94
CA ASN A 91 -21.41 2.52 5.16
C ASN A 91 -20.73 1.46 6.02
N PHE A 92 -19.46 1.15 5.75
CA PHE A 92 -18.66 0.27 6.61
C PHE A 92 -18.54 0.85 8.03
N TYR A 93 -18.17 2.13 8.16
CA TYR A 93 -17.99 2.76 9.47
C TYR A 93 -19.27 2.74 10.31
N ASN A 94 -20.39 3.22 9.76
CA ASN A 94 -21.64 3.34 10.50
C ASN A 94 -22.27 1.97 10.82
N ASN A 95 -22.20 1.01 9.89
CA ASN A 95 -22.91 -0.26 10.05
C ASN A 95 -22.09 -1.34 10.76
N ILE A 96 -20.76 -1.23 10.77
CA ILE A 96 -19.84 -2.24 11.30
C ILE A 96 -18.99 -1.63 12.44
N ALA A 97 -18.11 -0.69 12.13
CA ALA A 97 -17.08 -0.22 13.07
C ALA A 97 -17.66 0.49 14.30
N VAL A 98 -18.68 1.34 14.13
CA VAL A 98 -19.34 2.04 15.24
C VAL A 98 -20.00 1.04 16.21
N LYS A 99 -20.63 -0.01 15.69
CA LYS A 99 -21.25 -1.04 16.54
C LYS A 99 -20.20 -1.82 17.33
N ALA A 100 -19.07 -2.16 16.70
CA ALA A 100 -17.92 -2.78 17.37
C ALA A 100 -17.39 -1.91 18.53
N ALA A 101 -17.18 -0.62 18.26
CA ALA A 101 -16.69 0.34 19.25
C ALA A 101 -17.67 0.52 20.43
N ILE A 102 -18.98 0.55 20.15
CA ILE A 102 -20.02 0.62 21.18
C ILE A 102 -19.96 -0.60 22.11
N LEU A 103 -19.80 -1.81 21.56
CA LEU A 103 -19.65 -3.03 22.36
C LEU A 103 -18.37 -3.03 23.19
N CYS A 104 -17.25 -2.55 22.62
CA CYS A 104 -16.00 -2.38 23.37
C CYS A 104 -16.15 -1.40 24.54
N GLN A 105 -16.89 -0.31 24.35
CA GLN A 105 -17.17 0.64 25.42
C GLN A 105 -17.96 -0.01 26.57
N PHE A 106 -19.02 -0.77 26.26
CA PHE A 106 -19.80 -1.45 27.29
C PHE A 106 -19.02 -2.56 27.99
N TRP A 107 -18.21 -3.31 27.25
CA TRP A 107 -17.27 -4.25 27.84
C TRP A 107 -16.30 -3.54 28.80
N SER A 108 -15.73 -2.40 28.38
CA SER A 108 -14.86 -1.58 29.22
C SER A 108 -15.56 -1.15 30.51
N ASP A 109 -16.83 -0.76 30.46
CA ASP A 109 -17.56 -0.30 31.64
C ASP A 109 -17.86 -1.43 32.63
N ILE A 110 -17.97 -2.69 32.20
CA ILE A 110 -18.04 -3.86 33.09
C ILE A 110 -16.78 -4.02 33.94
N THR A 111 -15.60 -3.64 33.40
CA THR A 111 -14.30 -3.86 34.07
C THR A 111 -13.99 -2.87 35.20
N VAL A 112 -14.82 -1.84 35.43
CA VAL A 112 -14.56 -0.75 36.40
C VAL A 112 -15.60 -0.61 37.52
N THR A 113 -16.70 -1.36 37.49
CA THR A 113 -17.75 -1.29 38.50
C THR A 113 -17.31 -1.86 39.85
N ASN A 114 -17.32 -1.00 40.88
CA ASN A 114 -16.79 -1.30 42.21
C ASN A 114 -17.80 -2.01 43.13
N ASP A 115 -19.10 -1.78 42.95
CA ASP A 115 -20.15 -2.48 43.68
C ASP A 115 -20.89 -3.49 42.78
N GLU A 116 -21.45 -4.51 43.42
CA GLU A 116 -22.15 -5.64 42.78
C GLU A 116 -23.32 -5.19 41.91
N LYS A 117 -24.18 -4.29 42.42
CA LYS A 117 -25.39 -3.82 41.72
C LYS A 117 -25.05 -3.06 40.43
N SER A 118 -24.04 -2.20 40.49
CA SER A 118 -23.55 -1.50 39.30
C SER A 118 -22.95 -2.47 38.28
N ARG A 119 -22.23 -3.51 38.73
CA ARG A 119 -21.65 -4.52 37.84
C ARG A 119 -22.72 -5.35 37.13
N GLU A 120 -23.72 -5.80 37.89
CA GLU A 120 -24.86 -6.54 37.34
C GLU A 120 -25.59 -5.71 36.28
N SER A 121 -25.85 -4.44 36.58
CA SER A 121 -26.49 -3.50 35.63
C SER A 121 -25.67 -3.31 34.35
N SER A 122 -24.35 -3.11 34.46
CA SER A 122 -23.45 -2.98 33.31
C SER A 122 -23.40 -4.26 32.45
N VAL A 123 -23.42 -5.43 33.09
CA VAL A 123 -23.42 -6.72 32.38
C VAL A 123 -24.75 -6.96 31.65
N LEU A 124 -25.88 -6.63 32.27
CA LEU A 124 -27.20 -6.68 31.63
C LEU A 124 -27.26 -5.76 30.42
N PHE A 125 -26.75 -4.54 30.55
CA PHE A 125 -26.74 -3.58 29.45
C PHE A 125 -25.81 -4.02 28.30
N PHE A 126 -24.61 -4.52 28.63
CA PHE A 126 -23.72 -5.11 27.64
C PHE A 126 -24.39 -6.28 26.91
N ARG A 127 -25.10 -7.16 27.63
CA ARG A 127 -25.84 -8.27 27.03
C ARG A 127 -26.91 -7.79 26.06
N GLU A 128 -27.71 -6.81 26.45
CA GLU A 128 -28.75 -6.24 25.58
C GLU A 128 -28.16 -5.70 24.27
N MET A 129 -27.03 -5.02 24.35
CA MET A 129 -26.35 -4.46 23.18
C MET A 129 -25.63 -5.53 22.35
N TYR A 130 -25.02 -6.52 23.00
CA TYR A 130 -24.43 -7.69 22.35
C TYR A 130 -25.48 -8.49 21.56
N ASP A 131 -26.66 -8.72 22.14
CA ASP A 131 -27.76 -9.43 21.50
C ASP A 131 -28.31 -8.65 20.28
N LYS A 132 -28.30 -7.31 20.33
CA LYS A 132 -28.70 -6.45 19.19
C LYS A 132 -27.63 -6.36 18.09
N HIS A 133 -26.37 -6.55 18.44
CA HIS A 133 -25.22 -6.29 17.57
C HIS A 133 -24.22 -7.44 17.67
N SER A 134 -24.65 -8.65 17.31
CA SER A 134 -23.79 -9.80 17.55
C SER A 134 -22.49 -9.72 16.75
N PRO A 135 -21.30 -9.84 17.38
CA PRO A 135 -20.02 -9.78 16.69
C PRO A 135 -19.89 -10.78 15.53
N VAL A 136 -20.45 -11.99 15.69
CA VAL A 136 -20.45 -12.99 14.60
C VAL A 136 -21.29 -12.54 13.40
N GLU A 137 -22.49 -12.00 13.62
CA GLU A 137 -23.36 -11.50 12.55
C GLU A 137 -22.78 -10.25 11.87
N LEU A 138 -22.12 -9.39 12.65
CA LEU A 138 -21.38 -8.24 12.13
C LEU A 138 -20.19 -8.70 11.27
N SER A 139 -19.50 -9.77 11.65
CA SER A 139 -18.41 -10.35 10.86
C SER A 139 -18.90 -10.91 9.52
N GLU A 140 -20.07 -11.55 9.51
CA GLU A 140 -20.71 -12.06 8.28
C GLU A 140 -21.20 -10.92 7.40
N THR A 141 -21.79 -9.89 7.99
CA THR A 141 -22.20 -8.67 7.26
C THR A 141 -21.00 -7.97 6.64
N LEU A 142 -19.87 -7.87 7.37
CA LEU A 142 -18.63 -7.31 6.85
C LEU A 142 -18.13 -8.11 5.64
N LEU A 143 -18.15 -9.44 5.70
CA LEU A 143 -17.80 -10.28 4.54
C LEU A 143 -18.72 -10.02 3.34
N GLN A 144 -20.03 -9.93 3.55
CA GLN A 144 -20.97 -9.63 2.47
C GLN A 144 -20.65 -8.28 1.81
N LEU A 145 -20.34 -7.25 2.61
CA LEU A 145 -19.94 -5.94 2.09
C LEU A 145 -18.64 -6.02 1.28
N LEU A 146 -17.66 -6.80 1.74
CA LEU A 146 -16.38 -6.98 1.04
C LEU A 146 -16.50 -7.83 -0.23
N ASN A 147 -17.52 -8.68 -0.34
CA ASN A 147 -17.70 -9.57 -1.48
C ASN A 147 -18.43 -8.90 -2.64
N ASN A 148 -19.15 -7.82 -2.37
CA ASN A 148 -19.85 -7.05 -3.38
C ASN A 148 -18.96 -5.88 -3.84
N GLU A 149 -18.75 -5.77 -5.15
CA GLU A 149 -17.87 -4.76 -5.75
C GLU A 149 -18.26 -3.32 -5.39
N MET A 150 -19.56 -3.04 -5.26
CA MET A 150 -20.07 -1.70 -4.96
C MET A 150 -19.90 -1.30 -3.50
N THR A 151 -19.77 -2.28 -2.60
CA THR A 151 -19.66 -2.05 -1.15
C THR A 151 -18.29 -2.40 -0.58
N ASN A 152 -17.40 -2.98 -1.39
CA ASN A 152 -16.04 -3.30 -0.97
C ASN A 152 -15.24 -2.00 -0.82
N PHE A 153 -15.09 -1.54 0.42
CA PHE A 153 -14.44 -0.28 0.69
C PHE A 153 -12.93 -0.31 0.42
N LEU A 154 -12.26 -1.47 0.50
CA LEU A 154 -10.85 -1.59 0.12
C LEU A 154 -10.69 -1.34 -1.38
N LYS A 155 -11.51 -1.99 -2.22
CA LYS A 155 -11.50 -1.75 -3.68
C LYS A 155 -11.88 -0.31 -4.03
N SER A 156 -12.85 0.26 -3.32
CA SER A 156 -13.22 1.67 -3.48
C SER A 156 -12.06 2.60 -3.13
N ALA A 157 -11.32 2.31 -2.06
CA ALA A 157 -10.15 3.09 -1.67
C ALA A 157 -9.01 2.99 -2.69
N MET A 158 -8.74 1.79 -3.21
CA MET A 158 -7.76 1.60 -4.29
C MET A 158 -8.13 2.37 -5.55
N THR A 159 -9.42 2.43 -5.89
CA THR A 159 -9.90 3.19 -7.05
C THR A 159 -9.70 4.70 -6.86
N ALA A 160 -9.95 5.18 -5.64
CA ALA A 160 -9.82 6.59 -5.29
C ALA A 160 -8.37 7.05 -5.12
N ASP A 161 -7.47 6.15 -4.70
CA ASP A 161 -6.05 6.43 -4.63
C ASP A 161 -5.49 6.77 -6.02
N SER A 162 -4.77 7.88 -6.12
CA SER A 162 -4.37 8.43 -7.42
C SER A 162 -3.41 7.53 -8.17
N LEU A 163 -2.64 6.69 -7.47
CA LEU A 163 -1.61 5.82 -8.04
C LEU A 163 -1.79 4.33 -7.71
N MET A 164 -2.86 3.96 -6.99
CA MET A 164 -3.12 2.60 -6.53
C MET A 164 -1.94 2.06 -5.71
N THR A 165 -1.54 2.82 -4.69
CA THR A 165 -0.33 2.58 -3.91
C THR A 165 -0.43 1.35 -3.00
N LYS A 166 0.73 0.74 -2.73
CA LYS A 166 0.85 -0.36 -1.75
C LYS A 166 0.42 0.09 -0.35
N GLU A 167 0.69 1.35 -0.01
CA GLU A 167 0.30 1.95 1.26
C GLU A 167 -1.23 2.01 1.39
N ALA A 168 -1.93 2.51 0.36
CA ALA A 168 -3.39 2.53 0.35
C ALA A 168 -3.97 1.13 0.54
N PHE A 169 -3.46 0.13 -0.21
CA PHE A 169 -3.91 -1.26 -0.06
C PHE A 169 -3.71 -1.78 1.37
N THR A 170 -2.48 -1.65 1.89
CA THR A 170 -2.08 -2.22 3.18
C THR A 170 -2.88 -1.58 4.32
N THR A 171 -3.00 -0.25 4.33
CA THR A 171 -3.75 0.49 5.35
C THR A 171 -5.20 0.01 5.42
N HIS A 172 -5.88 -0.11 4.28
CA HIS A 172 -7.28 -0.54 4.26
C HIS A 172 -7.44 -2.02 4.60
N ARG A 173 -6.53 -2.90 4.16
CA ARG A 173 -6.49 -4.31 4.56
C ARG A 173 -6.37 -4.45 6.07
N ASP A 174 -5.45 -3.71 6.67
CA ASP A 174 -5.14 -3.78 8.09
C ASP A 174 -6.30 -3.26 8.95
N ILE A 175 -7.00 -2.20 8.50
CA ILE A 175 -8.24 -1.73 9.15
C ILE A 175 -9.31 -2.82 9.18
N ILE A 176 -9.53 -3.54 8.07
CA ILE A 176 -10.48 -4.67 8.02
C ILE A 176 -10.06 -5.75 9.01
N GLY A 177 -8.79 -6.14 8.98
CA GLY A 177 -8.24 -7.14 9.90
C GLY A 177 -8.40 -6.74 11.37
N GLY A 178 -8.21 -5.45 11.68
CA GLY A 178 -8.44 -4.91 13.00
C GLY A 178 -9.89 -5.01 13.46
N VAL A 179 -10.86 -4.72 12.59
CA VAL A 179 -12.29 -4.88 12.94
C VAL A 179 -12.65 -6.35 13.17
N PHE A 180 -12.12 -7.29 12.36
CA PHE A 180 -12.30 -8.72 12.64
C PHE A 180 -11.69 -9.14 13.99
N ALA A 181 -10.48 -8.66 14.31
CA ALA A 181 -9.84 -8.94 15.58
C ALA A 181 -10.64 -8.37 16.77
N GLN A 182 -11.23 -7.18 16.60
CA GLN A 182 -12.13 -6.58 17.59
C GLN A 182 -13.38 -7.45 17.82
N PHE A 183 -14.01 -7.93 16.75
CA PHE A 183 -15.15 -8.86 16.87
C PHE A 183 -14.77 -10.15 17.57
N TRP A 184 -13.64 -10.74 17.19
CA TRP A 184 -13.15 -11.97 17.79
C TRP A 184 -12.87 -11.82 19.29
N MET A 185 -12.28 -10.70 19.70
CA MET A 185 -12.04 -10.37 21.10
C MET A 185 -13.35 -10.29 21.89
N LEU A 186 -14.31 -9.49 21.39
CA LEU A 186 -15.62 -9.31 22.01
C LEU A 186 -16.35 -10.65 22.16
N GLU A 187 -16.32 -11.47 21.13
CA GLU A 187 -16.96 -12.79 21.12
C GLU A 187 -16.27 -13.76 22.09
N SER A 188 -14.93 -13.75 22.15
CA SER A 188 -14.17 -14.60 23.09
C SER A 188 -14.50 -14.29 24.55
N ILE A 189 -14.68 -13.02 24.87
CA ILE A 189 -15.09 -12.58 26.22
C ILE A 189 -16.55 -12.96 26.49
N ALA A 190 -17.44 -12.71 25.52
CA ALA A 190 -18.85 -13.09 25.61
C ALA A 190 -19.04 -14.60 25.76
N SER A 191 -18.18 -15.42 25.13
CA SER A 191 -18.16 -16.87 25.31
C SER A 191 -18.03 -17.26 26.79
N GLY A 192 -17.12 -16.62 27.52
CA GLY A 192 -16.97 -16.85 28.96
C GLY A 192 -18.12 -16.26 29.78
N LEU A 193 -18.57 -15.05 29.43
CA LEU A 193 -19.55 -14.31 30.22
C LEU A 193 -20.98 -14.88 30.07
N PHE A 194 -21.37 -15.28 28.87
CA PHE A 194 -22.76 -15.63 28.52
C PHE A 194 -22.94 -17.06 28.00
N HIS A 195 -21.89 -17.73 27.52
CA HIS A 195 -22.02 -19.02 26.81
C HIS A 195 -21.28 -20.19 27.47
N ASP A 196 -20.92 -20.06 28.75
CA ASP A 196 -20.25 -21.10 29.55
C ASP A 196 -18.92 -21.57 28.94
N GLY A 197 -18.19 -20.63 28.32
CA GLY A 197 -16.89 -20.87 27.72
C GLY A 197 -16.92 -21.51 26.34
N ARG A 198 -18.09 -21.73 25.72
CA ARG A 198 -18.19 -22.26 24.35
C ARG A 198 -17.66 -21.25 23.32
N THR A 199 -16.65 -21.63 22.54
CA THR A 199 -15.92 -20.75 21.62
C THR A 199 -16.43 -20.76 20.18
N TYR A 200 -17.42 -21.60 19.84
CA TYR A 200 -17.90 -21.78 18.46
C TYR A 200 -18.10 -20.48 17.67
N ARG A 201 -18.65 -19.44 18.30
CA ARG A 201 -18.90 -18.13 17.66
C ARG A 201 -17.60 -17.36 17.41
N ALA A 202 -16.64 -17.40 18.34
CA ALA A 202 -15.31 -16.83 18.16
C ALA A 202 -14.54 -17.59 17.07
N ASP A 203 -14.65 -18.93 17.04
CA ASP A 203 -14.06 -19.77 15.99
C ASP A 203 -14.65 -19.42 14.62
N LYS A 204 -15.96 -19.16 14.54
CA LYS A 204 -16.62 -18.69 13.31
C LYS A 204 -16.08 -17.35 12.81
N ILE A 205 -15.81 -16.40 13.70
CA ILE A 205 -15.17 -15.12 13.33
C ILE A 205 -13.75 -15.35 12.82
N ALA A 206 -12.99 -16.28 13.44
CA ALA A 206 -11.66 -16.63 12.97
C ALA A 206 -11.69 -17.26 11.57
N GLU A 207 -12.66 -18.12 11.27
CA GLU A 207 -12.90 -18.64 9.92
C GLU A 207 -13.20 -17.51 8.92
N ASN A 208 -14.07 -16.57 9.29
CA ASN A 208 -14.42 -15.42 8.46
C ASN A 208 -13.20 -14.53 8.19
N PHE A 209 -12.36 -14.29 9.19
CA PHE A 209 -11.11 -13.55 9.02
C PHE A 209 -10.13 -14.28 8.10
N GLN A 210 -9.96 -15.60 8.23
CA GLN A 210 -9.12 -16.38 7.32
C GLN A 210 -9.63 -16.35 5.87
N TRP A 211 -10.96 -16.34 5.70
CA TRP A 211 -11.57 -16.19 4.39
C TRP A 211 -11.25 -14.81 3.80
N PHE A 212 -11.39 -13.74 4.60
CA PHE A 212 -10.99 -12.39 4.20
C PHE A 212 -9.52 -12.32 3.80
N GLU A 213 -8.59 -12.88 4.58
CA GLU A 213 -7.15 -12.87 4.27
C GLU A 213 -6.84 -13.56 2.94
N LYS A 214 -7.54 -14.66 2.62
CA LYS A 214 -7.43 -15.32 1.30
C LYS A 214 -7.89 -14.40 0.16
N CYS A 215 -9.00 -13.69 0.35
CA CYS A 215 -9.50 -12.72 -0.63
C CYS A 215 -8.59 -11.50 -0.77
N ALA A 216 -8.10 -10.95 0.34
CA ALA A 216 -7.15 -9.85 0.34
C ALA A 216 -5.87 -10.22 -0.41
N LYS A 217 -5.31 -11.41 -0.16
CA LYS A 217 -4.15 -11.90 -0.91
C LYS A 217 -4.43 -11.99 -2.42
N LYS A 218 -5.61 -12.50 -2.80
CA LYS A 218 -6.03 -12.55 -4.21
C LYS A 218 -6.11 -11.15 -4.81
N TRP A 219 -6.72 -10.19 -4.11
CA TRP A 219 -6.79 -8.80 -4.58
C TRP A 219 -5.41 -8.15 -4.68
N GLU A 220 -4.50 -8.44 -3.74
CA GLU A 220 -3.10 -7.99 -3.81
C GLU A 220 -2.41 -8.50 -5.07
N GLU A 221 -2.59 -9.77 -5.40
CA GLU A 221 -2.07 -10.37 -6.64
C GLU A 221 -2.70 -9.72 -7.89
N GLU A 222 -4.01 -9.49 -7.88
CA GLU A 222 -4.75 -8.82 -8.96
C GLU A 222 -4.27 -7.39 -9.19
N TYR A 223 -4.14 -6.56 -8.15
CA TYR A 223 -3.63 -5.19 -8.27
C TYR A 223 -2.17 -5.16 -8.69
N THR A 224 -1.34 -6.06 -8.15
CA THR A 224 0.09 -6.15 -8.51
C THR A 224 0.32 -6.54 -9.97
N ALA A 225 -0.59 -7.33 -10.55
CA ALA A 225 -0.52 -7.76 -11.96
C ALA A 225 -1.33 -6.87 -12.90
N GLY A 226 -2.25 -6.07 -12.37
CA GLY A 226 -3.16 -5.22 -13.11
C GLY A 226 -2.50 -3.98 -13.69
N ASP A 227 -3.21 -3.35 -14.62
CA ASP A 227 -2.77 -2.15 -15.35
C ASP A 227 -3.63 -0.92 -15.05
N ASP A 228 -4.55 -0.99 -14.09
CA ASP A 228 -5.55 0.08 -13.82
C ASP A 228 -4.93 1.44 -13.45
N PHE A 229 -3.70 1.46 -12.94
CA PHE A 229 -2.94 2.68 -12.67
C PHE A 229 -2.37 3.35 -13.93
N TRP A 230 -2.40 2.67 -15.08
CA TRP A 230 -1.72 3.05 -16.31
C TRP A 230 -2.69 3.18 -17.50
N PRO A 231 -2.50 4.15 -18.42
CA PRO A 231 -1.53 5.25 -18.38
C PRO A 231 -2.08 6.49 -17.66
N ASP A 232 -3.40 6.61 -17.49
CA ASP A 232 -4.04 7.90 -17.20
C ASP A 232 -3.73 8.42 -15.79
N LYS A 233 -3.75 7.55 -14.78
CA LYS A 233 -3.41 7.92 -13.39
C LYS A 233 -1.95 8.38 -13.27
N VAL A 234 -1.00 7.68 -13.92
CA VAL A 234 0.40 8.13 -13.98
C VAL A 234 0.54 9.45 -14.73
N ARG A 235 -0.15 9.62 -15.87
CA ARG A 235 -0.11 10.88 -16.63
C ARG A 235 -0.60 12.06 -15.79
N GLN A 236 -1.76 11.92 -15.13
CA GLN A 236 -2.31 12.95 -14.25
C GLN A 236 -1.36 13.29 -13.10
N PHE A 237 -0.72 12.27 -12.49
CA PHE A 237 0.29 12.48 -11.46
C PHE A 237 1.49 13.28 -11.97
N VAL A 238 2.06 12.89 -13.11
CA VAL A 238 3.21 13.57 -13.74
C VAL A 238 2.89 15.02 -14.10
N GLU A 239 1.74 15.25 -14.74
CA GLU A 239 1.27 16.59 -15.10
C GLU A 239 1.07 17.46 -13.86
N GLY A 240 0.48 16.90 -12.79
CA GLY A 240 0.34 17.57 -11.50
C GLY A 240 1.66 17.98 -10.87
N ILE A 241 2.72 17.17 -10.98
CA ILE A 241 4.07 17.55 -10.53
C ILE A 241 4.63 18.69 -11.39
N GLN A 242 4.50 18.63 -12.71
CA GLN A 242 5.01 19.67 -13.61
C GLN A 242 4.35 21.03 -13.35
N ASP A 243 3.03 21.05 -13.16
CA ASP A 243 2.24 22.27 -13.05
C ASP A 243 2.34 22.95 -11.69
N ASN A 244 2.41 22.17 -10.61
CA ASN A 244 2.33 22.68 -9.24
C ASN A 244 3.69 22.91 -8.57
N ASN A 245 4.80 22.67 -9.28
CA ASN A 245 6.16 22.76 -8.72
C ASN A 245 7.09 23.55 -9.65
N GLU A 246 6.62 24.68 -10.18
CA GLU A 246 7.39 25.52 -11.13
C GLU A 246 8.74 25.97 -10.54
N GLU A 247 8.81 26.16 -9.23
CA GLU A 247 10.01 26.56 -8.49
C GLU A 247 11.08 25.46 -8.37
N LYS A 248 10.71 24.20 -8.61
CA LYS A 248 11.62 23.05 -8.46
C LYS A 248 12.49 22.87 -9.68
N THR A 249 13.73 22.44 -9.45
CA THR A 249 14.66 22.05 -10.52
C THR A 249 14.17 20.78 -11.24
N ILE A 250 14.71 20.54 -12.44
CA ILE A 250 14.45 19.32 -13.21
C ILE A 250 14.80 18.06 -12.40
N ALA A 251 15.91 18.08 -11.66
CA ALA A 251 16.32 16.97 -10.80
C ALA A 251 15.30 16.72 -9.68
N GLN A 252 14.85 17.77 -8.99
CA GLN A 252 13.84 17.66 -7.93
C GLN A 252 12.51 17.14 -8.46
N LYS A 253 12.10 17.55 -9.66
CA LYS A 253 10.89 17.00 -10.31
C LYS A 253 11.06 15.53 -10.65
N ALA A 254 12.23 15.13 -11.16
CA ALA A 254 12.54 13.72 -11.45
C ALA A 254 12.49 12.86 -10.18
N ASP A 255 13.00 13.37 -9.05
CA ASP A 255 12.96 12.70 -7.76
C ASP A 255 11.52 12.52 -7.25
N LEU A 256 10.69 13.58 -7.29
CA LEU A 256 9.28 13.51 -6.89
C LEU A 256 8.48 12.50 -7.73
N ILE A 257 8.71 12.48 -9.04
CA ILE A 257 8.03 11.52 -9.92
C ILE A 257 8.50 10.11 -9.60
N LYS A 258 9.82 9.88 -9.44
CA LYS A 258 10.37 8.59 -9.04
C LYS A 258 9.73 8.10 -7.73
N GLU A 259 9.71 8.93 -6.69
CA GLU A 259 9.15 8.60 -5.38
C GLU A 259 7.67 8.22 -5.45
N GLY A 260 6.88 8.87 -6.32
CA GLY A 260 5.49 8.49 -6.55
C GLY A 260 5.36 7.13 -7.24
N LEU A 261 6.13 6.91 -8.31
CA LEU A 261 6.10 5.65 -9.06
C LEU A 261 6.57 4.45 -8.22
N GLU A 262 7.52 4.63 -7.30
CA GLU A 262 7.99 3.57 -6.38
C GLU A 262 6.92 3.09 -5.39
N LYS A 263 5.87 3.89 -5.17
CA LYS A 263 4.76 3.54 -4.26
C LYS A 263 3.67 2.73 -4.93
N ILE A 264 3.61 2.71 -6.26
CA ILE A 264 2.59 1.98 -7.03
C ILE A 264 2.66 0.49 -6.69
N MET A 265 1.50 -0.12 -6.51
CA MET A 265 1.39 -1.56 -6.29
C MET A 265 1.59 -2.34 -7.60
N THR A 266 2.82 -2.43 -8.08
CA THR A 266 3.17 -3.14 -9.32
C THR A 266 4.53 -3.84 -9.24
N LYS A 267 4.77 -4.77 -10.17
CA LYS A 267 6.08 -5.38 -10.43
C LYS A 267 6.87 -4.66 -11.53
N ASP A 268 6.27 -3.70 -12.21
CA ASP A 268 6.94 -2.98 -13.29
C ASP A 268 8.15 -2.19 -12.79
N LEU A 269 9.07 -1.94 -13.73
CA LEU A 269 10.20 -1.05 -13.51
C LEU A 269 10.03 0.18 -14.39
N PHE A 270 10.30 1.37 -13.85
CA PHE A 270 10.11 2.62 -14.58
C PHE A 270 11.42 3.36 -14.82
N TYR A 271 11.53 3.99 -15.98
CA TYR A 271 12.39 5.13 -16.18
C TYR A 271 11.59 6.42 -16.11
N VAL A 272 12.19 7.43 -15.50
CA VAL A 272 11.74 8.82 -15.48
C VAL A 272 12.83 9.64 -16.13
N VAL A 273 12.54 10.28 -17.26
CA VAL A 273 13.45 11.22 -17.91
C VAL A 273 12.81 12.59 -17.92
N VAL A 274 13.45 13.56 -17.26
CA VAL A 274 12.99 14.95 -17.21
C VAL A 274 14.01 15.84 -17.89
N CYS A 275 13.55 16.72 -18.78
CA CYS A 275 14.42 17.65 -19.51
C CYS A 275 13.73 19.00 -19.75
N ARG A 276 14.52 20.03 -20.09
CA ARG A 276 14.02 21.40 -20.26
C ARG A 276 13.27 21.59 -21.57
N SER A 277 13.69 20.94 -22.66
CA SER A 277 13.18 21.16 -24.01
C SER A 277 12.88 19.85 -24.74
N ALA A 278 11.66 19.73 -25.28
CA ALA A 278 11.26 18.60 -26.13
C ALA A 278 11.85 18.68 -27.54
N TYR A 279 12.18 19.88 -28.04
CA TYR A 279 12.61 20.11 -29.44
C TYR A 279 13.88 19.35 -29.85
N ARG A 280 14.64 18.83 -28.88
CA ARG A 280 15.87 18.05 -29.11
C ARG A 280 15.86 16.68 -28.44
N CYS A 281 14.65 16.18 -28.21
CA CYS A 281 14.40 14.82 -27.77
C CYS A 281 13.91 13.99 -28.96
N LEU A 282 14.48 12.81 -29.16
CA LEU A 282 13.98 11.85 -30.15
C LEU A 282 13.67 10.55 -29.44
N LEU A 283 12.39 10.21 -29.41
CA LEU A 283 11.85 9.00 -28.81
C LEU A 283 11.56 7.95 -29.88
N ALA A 284 12.06 6.74 -29.72
CA ALA A 284 11.60 5.56 -30.42
C ALA A 284 11.11 4.54 -29.39
N ALA A 285 9.79 4.34 -29.33
CA ALA A 285 9.16 3.40 -28.40
C ALA A 285 8.29 2.40 -29.14
N HIS A 286 8.36 1.13 -28.74
CA HIS A 286 7.46 0.07 -29.19
C HIS A 286 7.42 -1.08 -28.15
N PRO A 287 6.25 -1.49 -27.67
CA PRO A 287 4.93 -0.96 -28.03
C PRO A 287 4.68 0.43 -27.41
N ALA A 288 3.83 1.23 -28.07
CA ALA A 288 3.59 2.63 -27.68
C ALA A 288 2.87 2.76 -26.33
N ASP A 289 2.17 1.71 -25.90
CA ASP A 289 1.42 1.66 -24.64
C ASP A 289 2.32 1.56 -23.39
N GLN A 290 3.64 1.39 -23.52
CA GLN A 290 4.59 1.37 -22.40
C GLN A 290 5.27 2.71 -22.14
N THR A 291 4.83 3.78 -22.82
CA THR A 291 5.44 5.10 -22.72
C THR A 291 4.41 6.20 -22.45
N ILE A 292 4.76 7.15 -21.59
CA ILE A 292 4.01 8.40 -21.38
C ILE A 292 4.94 9.56 -21.74
N GLU A 293 4.39 10.49 -22.52
CA GLU A 293 5.03 11.77 -22.86
C GLU A 293 4.16 12.90 -22.29
N SER A 294 4.74 13.74 -21.44
CA SER A 294 4.13 14.97 -20.96
C SER A 294 5.05 16.14 -21.26
N LEU A 295 4.72 16.86 -22.33
CA LEU A 295 5.60 17.83 -22.98
C LEU A 295 5.09 19.27 -22.82
N ASP A 296 6.01 20.22 -22.91
CA ASP A 296 5.81 21.67 -22.93
C ASP A 296 5.01 22.25 -21.75
N ARG A 297 5.10 21.60 -20.58
CA ARG A 297 4.48 22.07 -19.33
C ARG A 297 5.49 22.81 -18.47
N LYS A 298 5.36 24.13 -18.37
CA LYS A 298 6.17 24.98 -17.47
C LYS A 298 7.69 24.74 -17.60
N ALA A 299 8.18 24.68 -18.84
CA ALA A 299 9.59 24.41 -19.19
C ALA A 299 10.15 23.08 -18.63
N SER A 300 9.27 22.09 -18.45
CA SER A 300 9.61 20.73 -18.03
C SER A 300 8.94 19.74 -18.98
N ASN A 301 9.72 18.81 -19.51
CA ASN A 301 9.27 17.72 -20.36
C ASN A 301 9.60 16.41 -19.67
N VAL A 302 8.63 15.51 -19.59
CA VAL A 302 8.76 14.23 -18.88
C VAL A 302 8.45 13.08 -19.84
N TYR A 303 9.34 12.11 -19.86
CA TYR A 303 9.15 10.82 -20.50
C TYR A 303 9.17 9.74 -19.43
N ILE A 304 8.10 8.96 -19.35
CA ILE A 304 8.05 7.76 -18.50
C ILE A 304 8.05 6.54 -19.39
N PHE A 305 8.98 5.63 -19.14
CA PHE A 305 8.97 4.31 -19.74
C PHE A 305 8.71 3.27 -18.67
N ARG A 306 7.86 2.30 -18.98
CA ARG A 306 7.53 1.16 -18.13
C ARG A 306 8.03 -0.13 -18.78
N SER A 307 8.76 -0.94 -18.03
CA SER A 307 9.15 -2.28 -18.43
C SER A 307 8.36 -3.32 -17.65
N LYS A 308 7.70 -4.22 -18.39
CA LYS A 308 6.96 -5.34 -17.79
C LYS A 308 7.86 -6.54 -17.51
N LYS A 309 9.00 -6.67 -18.20
CA LYS A 309 9.89 -7.84 -18.09
C LYS A 309 11.23 -7.55 -17.42
N GLY A 310 11.63 -6.30 -17.22
CA GLY A 310 12.93 -5.94 -16.68
C GLY A 310 13.20 -6.51 -15.27
N ARG A 311 12.15 -6.73 -14.49
CA ARG A 311 12.25 -7.40 -13.17
C ARG A 311 12.52 -8.90 -13.29
N THR A 312 11.94 -9.57 -14.29
CA THR A 312 11.99 -11.03 -14.47
C THR A 312 13.08 -11.50 -15.43
N ALA A 313 13.65 -10.58 -16.22
CA ALA A 313 14.79 -10.87 -17.09
C ALA A 313 15.95 -11.43 -16.28
N SER A 314 16.78 -12.28 -16.89
CA SER A 314 18.00 -12.78 -16.24
C SER A 314 19.08 -11.70 -16.20
N ASP A 315 20.07 -11.86 -15.32
CA ASP A 315 21.23 -10.96 -15.28
C ASP A 315 22.04 -11.02 -16.57
N GLU A 316 22.12 -12.19 -17.21
CA GLU A 316 22.76 -12.38 -18.51
C GLU A 316 22.01 -11.65 -19.62
N GLU A 317 20.67 -11.70 -19.64
CA GLU A 317 19.86 -10.97 -20.62
C GLU A 317 20.06 -9.46 -20.49
N MET A 318 20.01 -8.94 -19.26
CA MET A 318 20.23 -7.51 -19.00
C MET A 318 21.65 -7.08 -19.33
N LYS A 319 22.65 -7.91 -19.01
CA LYS A 319 24.05 -7.64 -19.37
C LYS A 319 24.24 -7.63 -20.88
N LYS A 320 23.68 -8.61 -21.60
CA LYS A 320 23.72 -8.65 -23.07
C LYS A 320 23.05 -7.42 -23.65
N PHE A 321 21.89 -7.01 -23.12
CA PHE A 321 21.20 -5.80 -23.54
C PHE A 321 22.06 -4.53 -23.38
N SER A 322 22.71 -4.35 -22.23
CA SER A 322 23.68 -3.27 -21.99
C SER A 322 24.90 -3.33 -22.91
N GLU A 323 25.40 -4.53 -23.21
CA GLU A 323 26.52 -4.71 -24.14
C GLU A 323 26.14 -4.41 -25.59
N ASP A 324 24.95 -4.80 -26.02
CA ASP A 324 24.43 -4.52 -27.36
C ASP A 324 24.20 -3.02 -27.54
N MET A 325 23.67 -2.36 -26.51
CA MET A 325 23.61 -0.90 -26.43
C MET A 325 25.00 -0.28 -26.62
N LYS A 326 26.00 -0.68 -25.81
CA LYS A 326 27.37 -0.17 -25.91
C LYS A 326 27.97 -0.39 -27.29
N LYS A 327 27.88 -1.61 -27.83
CA LYS A 327 28.36 -1.93 -29.18
C LYS A 327 27.68 -1.07 -30.24
N LYS A 328 26.37 -0.84 -30.11
CA LYS A 328 25.62 -0.02 -31.05
C LYS A 328 26.08 1.43 -31.02
N PHE A 329 26.24 2.02 -29.84
CA PHE A 329 26.71 3.41 -29.71
C PHE A 329 28.19 3.57 -30.08
N ASP A 330 29.04 2.59 -29.75
CA ASP A 330 30.43 2.54 -30.24
C ASP A 330 30.47 2.47 -31.77
N HIS A 331 29.63 1.64 -32.38
CA HIS A 331 29.54 1.54 -33.83
C HIS A 331 29.08 2.86 -34.45
N ILE A 332 28.03 3.49 -33.90
CA ILE A 332 27.54 4.82 -34.32
C ILE A 332 28.65 5.87 -34.23
N TYR A 333 29.45 5.85 -33.15
CA TYR A 333 30.56 6.77 -32.94
C TYR A 333 31.70 6.55 -33.96
N ARG A 334 32.02 5.28 -34.27
CA ARG A 334 33.10 4.89 -35.19
C ARG A 334 32.72 5.00 -36.67
N HIS A 335 31.48 4.69 -37.04
CA HIS A 335 30.98 4.67 -38.44
C HIS A 335 30.28 6.00 -38.77
N ARG A 336 31.06 7.07 -38.57
CA ARG A 336 30.68 8.49 -38.63
C ARG A 336 30.08 8.93 -39.98
N TRP A 337 30.34 8.19 -41.06
CA TRP A 337 29.81 8.47 -42.40
C TRP A 337 28.33 8.11 -42.60
N GLU A 338 27.75 7.27 -41.75
CA GLU A 338 26.32 6.91 -41.76
C GLU A 338 25.47 7.95 -41.01
N GLN A 339 26.14 8.84 -40.26
CA GLN A 339 25.55 10.03 -39.65
C GLN A 339 25.48 11.21 -40.62
N ASN A 340 25.99 11.05 -41.84
CA ASN A 340 26.27 12.16 -42.76
C ASN A 340 25.01 12.65 -43.47
N ASN A 341 24.14 13.28 -42.69
CA ASN A 341 23.06 14.07 -43.24
C ASN A 341 23.53 15.52 -43.32
N ARG A 342 24.18 15.87 -44.44
CA ARG A 342 24.80 17.20 -44.65
C ARG A 342 23.81 18.38 -44.44
N ASN A 343 22.51 18.10 -44.45
CA ASN A 343 21.43 19.07 -44.31
C ASN A 343 20.70 19.04 -42.97
N ALA A 344 20.95 18.07 -42.07
CA ALA A 344 20.29 18.02 -40.76
C ALA A 344 21.06 18.82 -39.69
N GLU A 345 20.33 19.51 -38.82
CA GLU A 345 20.89 20.19 -37.65
C GLU A 345 21.13 19.24 -36.47
N TRP A 346 20.46 18.08 -36.47
CA TRP A 346 20.49 17.08 -35.40
C TRP A 346 20.28 15.65 -35.96
N MET A 347 20.31 14.64 -35.08
CA MET A 347 19.89 13.28 -35.40
C MET A 347 18.46 13.25 -35.96
N LEU A 348 18.20 12.32 -36.88
CA LEU A 348 16.86 12.09 -37.40
C LEU A 348 16.10 11.09 -36.55
N HIS A 349 14.79 11.29 -36.41
CA HIS A 349 13.91 10.34 -35.76
C HIS A 349 13.99 8.93 -36.38
N SER A 350 14.09 8.82 -37.71
CA SER A 350 14.24 7.53 -38.41
C SER A 350 15.54 6.80 -38.06
N GLN A 351 16.61 7.52 -37.71
CA GLN A 351 17.85 6.90 -37.25
C GLN A 351 17.66 6.26 -35.86
N VAL A 352 17.03 6.98 -34.94
CA VAL A 352 16.75 6.47 -33.58
C VAL A 352 15.80 5.28 -33.64
N GLN A 353 14.77 5.33 -34.50
CA GLN A 353 13.88 4.18 -34.74
C GLN A 353 14.64 2.95 -35.27
N LYS A 354 15.55 3.16 -36.24
CA LYS A 354 16.38 2.09 -36.78
C LYS A 354 17.27 1.48 -35.69
N TRP A 355 17.94 2.31 -34.88
CA TRP A 355 18.80 1.83 -33.80
C TRP A 355 18.05 1.02 -32.77
N ARG A 356 16.86 1.47 -32.35
CA ARG A 356 15.97 0.70 -31.47
C ARG A 356 15.58 -0.63 -32.09
N GLY A 357 15.21 -0.64 -33.38
CA GLY A 357 14.79 -1.84 -34.10
C GLY A 357 15.89 -2.89 -34.31
N GLU A 358 17.15 -2.49 -34.28
CA GLU A 358 18.30 -3.39 -34.40
C GLU A 358 18.75 -3.97 -33.04
N MET A 359 18.29 -3.41 -31.93
CA MET A 359 18.57 -3.92 -30.59
C MET A 359 17.49 -4.90 -30.14
N GLU A 360 17.91 -6.14 -29.84
CA GLU A 360 17.02 -7.16 -29.31
C GLU A 360 16.41 -6.69 -27.98
N ASN A 361 15.10 -6.91 -27.79
CA ASN A 361 14.34 -6.55 -26.58
C ASN A 361 14.32 -5.05 -26.20
N CYS A 362 14.78 -4.15 -27.08
CA CYS A 362 14.73 -2.70 -26.84
C CYS A 362 13.33 -2.15 -27.10
N ALA A 363 12.56 -1.89 -26.06
CA ALA A 363 11.20 -1.33 -26.17
C ALA A 363 11.18 0.20 -26.18
N PHE A 364 12.24 0.83 -25.68
CA PHE A 364 12.32 2.28 -25.57
C PHE A 364 13.73 2.76 -25.87
N MET A 365 13.85 3.82 -26.66
CA MET A 365 15.09 4.54 -26.88
C MET A 365 14.80 6.02 -26.94
N LEU A 366 15.32 6.78 -25.97
CA LEU A 366 15.22 8.23 -25.95
C LEU A 366 16.61 8.82 -26.07
N THR A 367 16.80 9.69 -27.05
CA THR A 367 18.00 10.51 -27.16
C THR A 367 17.66 11.95 -26.79
N VAL A 368 18.45 12.54 -25.90
CA VAL A 368 18.28 13.91 -25.41
C VAL A 368 19.60 14.64 -25.54
N ARG A 369 19.62 15.79 -26.21
CA ARG A 369 20.83 16.61 -26.29
C ARG A 369 21.22 17.14 -24.91
N SER A 370 22.48 17.01 -24.51
CA SER A 370 22.91 17.23 -23.11
C SER A 370 22.81 18.69 -22.64
N ASN A 371 22.76 19.67 -23.55
CA ASN A 371 22.53 21.08 -23.21
C ASN A 371 21.08 21.37 -22.76
N GLU A 372 20.17 20.39 -22.86
CA GLU A 372 18.78 20.53 -22.45
C GLU A 372 18.52 20.19 -20.97
N ASN A 373 19.58 20.06 -20.16
CA ASN A 373 19.54 19.72 -18.74
C ASN A 373 18.66 18.48 -18.46
N VAL A 374 19.23 17.30 -18.69
CA VAL A 374 18.52 16.02 -18.64
C VAL A 374 18.81 15.26 -17.35
N GLU A 375 17.75 14.86 -16.67
CA GLU A 375 17.80 14.03 -15.47
C GLU A 375 17.12 12.70 -15.74
N VAL A 376 17.79 11.62 -15.37
CA VAL A 376 17.28 10.26 -15.49
C VAL A 376 17.18 9.67 -14.09
N ARG A 377 16.03 9.06 -13.78
CA ARG A 377 15.79 8.28 -12.58
C ARG A 377 15.18 6.94 -12.96
N SER A 378 15.41 5.95 -12.12
CA SER A 378 14.79 4.64 -12.21
C SER A 378 14.20 4.23 -10.87
N THR A 379 13.10 3.50 -10.91
CA THR A 379 12.48 2.91 -9.72
C THR A 379 13.12 1.57 -9.39
N HIS A 380 13.02 1.17 -8.11
CA HIS A 380 13.45 -0.14 -7.61
C HIS A 380 14.93 -0.47 -7.93
N THR A 381 15.81 0.48 -7.62
CA THR A 381 17.26 0.32 -7.85
C THR A 381 17.90 -0.78 -7.01
N ASP A 382 17.22 -1.23 -5.96
CA ASP A 382 17.54 -2.43 -5.18
C ASP A 382 17.39 -3.73 -5.99
N VAL A 383 16.53 -3.73 -7.01
CA VAL A 383 16.30 -4.87 -7.89
C VAL A 383 17.19 -4.78 -9.13
N ARG A 384 17.29 -3.59 -9.71
CA ARG A 384 18.13 -3.29 -10.88
C ARG A 384 18.79 -1.94 -10.68
N GLU A 385 20.10 -1.91 -10.42
CA GLU A 385 20.85 -0.68 -10.11
C GLU A 385 20.56 0.46 -11.11
N ARG A 386 20.47 0.12 -12.40
CA ARG A 386 20.21 1.08 -13.48
C ARG A 386 18.76 1.13 -13.95
N GLY A 387 17.85 0.41 -13.30
CA GLY A 387 16.44 0.36 -13.66
C GLY A 387 16.11 -0.61 -14.81
N PRO A 388 15.08 -0.32 -15.62
CA PRO A 388 14.59 -1.22 -16.66
C PRO A 388 15.47 -1.30 -17.92
N GLY A 389 16.75 -0.93 -17.86
CA GLY A 389 17.62 -0.90 -19.03
C GLY A 389 18.98 -0.29 -18.74
N ASP A 390 19.46 0.55 -19.65
CA ASP A 390 20.74 1.25 -19.50
C ASP A 390 20.69 2.64 -20.12
N TRP A 391 21.68 3.48 -19.81
CA TRP A 391 21.83 4.79 -20.41
C TRP A 391 23.29 5.24 -20.44
N MET A 392 23.66 6.09 -21.39
CA MET A 392 25.01 6.62 -21.47
C MET A 392 25.03 8.01 -22.08
N ASP A 393 26.11 8.73 -21.82
CA ASP A 393 26.40 9.99 -22.49
C ASP A 393 27.33 9.73 -23.69
N GLY A 394 27.09 10.45 -24.78
CA GLY A 394 27.82 10.33 -26.04
C GLY A 394 28.03 11.68 -26.74
N GLN A 395 28.74 11.67 -27.86
CA GLN A 395 28.96 12.85 -28.70
C GLN A 395 28.49 12.59 -30.14
N TYR A 396 27.69 13.52 -30.67
CA TYR A 396 27.21 13.52 -32.05
C TYR A 396 28.01 14.52 -32.88
N HIS A 397 28.49 14.13 -34.07
CA HIS A 397 29.31 15.00 -34.92
C HIS A 397 28.59 15.36 -36.21
N ARG A 398 28.38 16.66 -36.45
CA ARG A 398 27.72 17.16 -37.66
C ARG A 398 28.69 17.16 -38.85
N GLY A 399 28.58 16.18 -39.74
CA GLY A 399 29.10 16.21 -41.12
C GLY A 399 30.63 16.27 -41.34
N ASN A 400 31.45 16.78 -40.41
CA ASN A 400 32.91 16.82 -40.54
C ASN A 400 33.63 16.62 -39.19
N ILE A 401 34.81 16.00 -39.25
CA ILE A 401 35.62 15.49 -38.13
C ILE A 401 36.13 16.61 -37.19
N PHE A 402 36.06 17.87 -37.64
CA PHE A 402 36.59 19.04 -36.96
C PHE A 402 35.54 19.90 -36.22
N SER A 403 34.25 19.59 -36.33
CA SER A 403 33.22 20.28 -35.52
C SER A 403 33.20 19.73 -34.09
N ALA A 404 33.14 20.62 -33.10
CA ALA A 404 32.89 20.23 -31.70
C ALA A 404 31.65 19.32 -31.64
N GLY A 405 31.82 18.11 -31.10
CA GLY A 405 30.72 17.15 -30.96
C GLY A 405 29.63 17.70 -30.05
N GLU A 406 28.38 17.53 -30.44
CA GLU A 406 27.23 17.84 -29.60
C GLU A 406 27.01 16.70 -28.61
N ALA A 407 27.15 16.99 -27.31
CA ALA A 407 26.89 15.99 -26.29
C ALA A 407 25.41 15.62 -26.25
N PHE A 408 25.13 14.33 -26.06
CA PHE A 408 23.77 13.82 -25.83
C PHE A 408 23.78 12.68 -24.82
N ARG A 409 22.63 12.45 -24.20
CA ARG A 409 22.32 11.26 -23.42
C ARG A 409 21.41 10.36 -24.23
N VAL A 410 21.65 9.06 -24.16
CA VAL A 410 20.73 8.06 -24.66
C VAL A 410 20.28 7.16 -23.51
N VAL A 411 18.97 6.92 -23.44
CA VAL A 411 18.33 6.05 -22.48
C VAL A 411 17.65 4.93 -23.27
N VAL A 412 17.96 3.68 -22.93
CA VAL A 412 17.35 2.51 -23.55
C VAL A 412 16.60 1.70 -22.51
N GLY A 413 15.36 1.30 -22.84
CA GLY A 413 14.51 0.48 -22.00
C GLY A 413 14.35 -0.93 -22.57
N PHE A 414 14.54 -1.92 -21.71
CA PHE A 414 14.19 -3.31 -21.96
C PHE A 414 12.68 -3.49 -21.82
N GLN A 415 12.06 -4.29 -22.70
CA GLN A 415 10.62 -4.57 -22.75
C GLN A 415 9.93 -4.90 -21.41
#